data_AF-A0A1H4HS31-F1
#
_entry.id   AF-A0A1H4HS31-F1
#
_cell.length_a   1.000
_cell.length_b   1.000
_cell.length_c   1.000
_cell.angle_alpha   90.00
_cell.angle_beta   90.00
_cell.angle_gamma   90.00
#
_symmetry.space_group_name_H-M   'P 1'
#
loop_
_entity.id
_entity.type
_entity.pdbx_description
1 polymer ?
#
loop_
_entity_poly.entity_id
_entity_poly.type
_entity_poly.pdbx_seq_one_letter_code
_entity_poly.pdbx_strand_id
1 'polypeptide(L)'
;MNPERARNRTSDTAWWENLPDDFRPSAVDTGLDARHWLQVQGVSALEWFARVPLAGAVAMAMATSLAEPGKTAREFAALRFYEPLARAGDASRVFAAPPKDIRIDEHPLASIESDGAPVKRRRLRFTSPFAPLNPAAAPGFARMRRGAVSHAEHWCHGDGARPTLIVVHGFGADMPWLNAHALALQTLYHAGHDILFFTFPHHGPRAESCLPFNGYGVFGNGMLHFNEVTLLAIHDLRVFIDHLRASGVERIGVAGISLGGYTAALLASVDDRIDYCIPVVPAVSPIDAFLDWQPTGLLLSSLMRSQGVSTTEMRGLVAVHNPLSYVSPMAGERVMIIGGAGDRVTEPHHVELLHRHWPGSTMHWFAGNHLLHFGRREYLSRMRAHAGRWSGL
;
A
#
# COMPACT_ATOMS: atom_id res chain seq x y z
N MET A 1 28.45 17.82 -3.39
CA MET A 1 28.14 18.41 -4.72
C MET A 1 28.58 17.42 -5.79
N ASN A 2 27.64 16.71 -6.41
CA ASN A 2 27.76 16.16 -7.76
C ASN A 2 26.34 15.94 -8.31
N PRO A 3 25.77 16.84 -9.13
CA PRO A 3 24.35 16.85 -9.50
C PRO A 3 23.97 15.89 -10.64
N GLU A 4 24.86 15.02 -11.12
CA GLU A 4 24.70 14.36 -12.43
C GLU A 4 24.36 12.86 -12.41
N ARG A 5 23.89 12.30 -11.29
CA ARG A 5 23.40 10.89 -11.26
C ARG A 5 21.94 10.78 -10.81
N ALA A 6 21.03 11.33 -11.62
CA ALA A 6 19.60 10.98 -11.59
C ALA A 6 18.88 11.50 -12.84
N ARG A 7 19.34 11.11 -14.03
CA ARG A 7 18.55 11.29 -15.27
C ARG A 7 18.65 10.03 -16.12
N ASN A 8 17.88 9.01 -15.74
CA ASN A 8 17.43 8.00 -16.69
C ASN A 8 15.90 8.04 -16.74
N ARG A 9 15.37 9.15 -17.29
CA ARG A 9 14.08 9.10 -17.98
C ARG A 9 14.36 8.51 -19.35
N THR A 10 13.94 7.27 -19.56
CA THR A 10 13.88 6.70 -20.92
C THR A 10 12.56 7.03 -21.63
N SER A 11 11.65 7.79 -21.01
CA SER A 11 10.52 8.43 -21.70
C SER A 11 10.18 9.78 -21.06
N ASP A 12 10.00 10.82 -21.87
CA ASP A 12 9.41 12.10 -21.42
C ASP A 12 7.90 12.00 -21.13
N THR A 13 7.30 10.84 -21.43
CA THR A 13 5.90 10.50 -21.19
C THR A 13 5.70 9.89 -19.81
N ALA A 14 4.56 10.16 -19.20
CA ALA A 14 4.21 9.62 -17.90
C ALA A 14 3.92 8.10 -17.99
N TRP A 15 4.17 7.35 -16.90
CA TRP A 15 4.05 5.89 -16.94
C TRP A 15 2.66 5.40 -17.37
N TRP A 16 1.61 6.13 -17.00
CA TRP A 16 0.22 5.78 -17.33
C TRP A 16 -0.14 5.98 -18.80
N GLU A 17 0.61 6.79 -19.54
CA GLU A 17 0.44 7.02 -20.99
C GLU A 17 1.07 5.89 -21.82
N ASN A 18 2.01 5.16 -21.22
CA ASN A 18 2.71 4.05 -21.86
C ASN A 18 2.02 2.69 -21.59
N LEU A 19 0.93 2.68 -20.82
CA LEU A 19 0.13 1.49 -20.58
C LEU A 19 -0.96 1.36 -21.66
N PRO A 20 -1.13 0.19 -22.29
CA PRO A 20 -2.27 -0.08 -23.15
C PRO A 20 -3.60 0.26 -22.46
N ASP A 21 -4.60 0.71 -23.22
CA ASP A 21 -5.94 0.96 -22.69
C ASP A 21 -6.56 -0.33 -22.14
N ASP A 22 -6.25 -1.46 -22.77
CA ASP A 22 -6.49 -2.81 -22.28
C ASP A 22 -5.24 -3.33 -21.56
N PHE A 23 -4.87 -2.73 -20.43
CA PHE A 23 -3.78 -3.22 -19.56
C PHE A 23 -4.12 -4.57 -18.89
N ARG A 24 -4.53 -5.54 -19.71
CA ARG A 24 -4.50 -6.97 -19.52
C ARG A 24 -3.43 -7.53 -20.45
N PRO A 25 -2.14 -7.45 -20.11
CA PRO A 25 -1.13 -8.05 -20.96
C PRO A 25 -1.22 -9.57 -20.83
N SER A 26 -1.03 -10.24 -21.96
CA SER A 26 -0.63 -11.65 -22.15
C SER A 26 -0.11 -12.36 -20.89
N ALA A 27 -0.53 -13.61 -20.70
CA ALA A 27 -0.09 -14.50 -19.62
C ALA A 27 1.38 -14.27 -19.25
N VAL A 28 1.60 -13.69 -18.07
CA VAL A 28 2.94 -13.51 -17.51
C VAL A 28 3.53 -14.91 -17.33
N ASP A 29 4.67 -15.18 -17.98
CA ASP A 29 5.39 -16.43 -17.76
C ASP A 29 6.05 -16.37 -16.38
N THR A 30 5.34 -16.91 -15.39
CA THR A 30 5.81 -16.97 -14.01
C THR A 30 6.89 -18.05 -13.80
N GLY A 31 7.20 -18.85 -14.83
CA GLY A 31 8.05 -20.04 -14.74
C GLY A 31 7.45 -21.19 -13.92
N LEU A 32 6.34 -20.94 -13.20
CA LEU A 32 5.58 -21.91 -12.42
C LEU A 32 4.48 -22.59 -13.23
N ASP A 33 4.02 -21.95 -14.31
CA ASP A 33 3.03 -22.49 -15.23
C ASP A 33 3.49 -23.79 -15.90
N ALA A 34 4.80 -24.01 -16.07
CA ALA A 34 5.33 -25.24 -16.66
C ALA A 34 5.42 -26.42 -15.67
N ARG A 35 5.45 -26.19 -14.35
CA ARG A 35 5.68 -27.23 -13.32
C ARG A 35 4.49 -27.48 -12.40
N HIS A 36 3.59 -26.51 -12.25
CA HIS A 36 2.45 -26.57 -11.32
C HIS A 36 1.12 -26.14 -11.97
N TRP A 37 1.01 -26.24 -13.30
CA TRP A 37 -0.15 -25.79 -14.09
C TRP A 37 -1.52 -26.17 -13.48
N LEU A 38 -1.71 -27.44 -13.12
CA LEU A 38 -2.96 -27.93 -12.51
C LEU A 38 -3.27 -27.26 -11.16
N GLN A 39 -2.26 -26.95 -10.36
CA GLN A 39 -2.44 -26.25 -9.08
C GLN A 39 -2.76 -24.77 -9.30
N VAL A 40 -2.08 -24.11 -10.24
CA VAL A 40 -2.33 -22.70 -10.58
C VAL A 40 -3.76 -22.51 -11.14
N GLN A 41 -4.19 -23.40 -12.04
CA GLN A 41 -5.54 -23.37 -12.63
C GLN A 41 -6.64 -23.74 -11.62
N GLY A 42 -6.41 -24.77 -10.78
CA GLY A 42 -7.37 -25.18 -9.75
C GLY A 42 -7.58 -24.12 -8.66
N VAL A 43 -6.53 -23.36 -8.32
CA VAL A 43 -6.57 -22.30 -7.29
C VAL A 43 -7.16 -20.99 -7.84
N SER A 44 -7.03 -20.73 -9.15
CA SER A 44 -7.67 -19.60 -9.83
C SER A 44 -9.20 -19.68 -9.78
N ALA A 45 -9.78 -20.89 -9.79
CA ALA A 45 -11.23 -21.08 -9.65
C ALA A 45 -11.76 -20.76 -8.24
N LEU A 46 -10.96 -21.01 -7.20
CA LEU A 46 -11.28 -20.67 -5.79
C LEU A 46 -11.18 -19.17 -5.50
N GLU A 47 -10.66 -18.38 -6.43
CA GLU A 47 -10.47 -16.96 -6.26
C GLU A 47 -11.76 -16.14 -6.32
N TRP A 48 -12.83 -16.71 -6.89
CA TRP A 48 -14.17 -16.12 -6.81
C TRP A 48 -14.58 -15.79 -5.37
N PHE A 49 -14.12 -16.57 -4.39
CA PHE A 49 -14.38 -16.34 -2.97
C PHE A 49 -13.66 -15.13 -2.38
N ALA A 50 -12.62 -14.60 -3.04
CA ALA A 50 -11.86 -13.42 -2.61
C ALA A 50 -12.26 -12.18 -3.42
N ARG A 51 -12.20 -12.29 -4.75
CA ARG A 51 -12.37 -11.18 -5.68
C ARG A 51 -13.80 -10.65 -5.68
N VAL A 52 -14.83 -11.50 -5.65
CA VAL A 52 -16.22 -11.05 -5.70
C VAL A 52 -16.66 -10.32 -4.43
N PRO A 53 -16.39 -10.82 -3.21
CA PRO A 53 -16.71 -10.06 -2.00
C PRO A 53 -15.97 -8.73 -1.93
N LEU A 54 -14.68 -8.72 -2.30
CA LEU A 54 -13.88 -7.49 -2.36
C LEU A 54 -14.46 -6.50 -3.38
N ALA A 55 -14.77 -6.95 -4.59
CA ALA A 55 -15.36 -6.15 -5.65
C ALA A 55 -16.75 -5.62 -5.25
N GLY A 56 -17.56 -6.42 -4.56
CA GLY A 56 -18.86 -6.00 -4.05
C GLY A 56 -18.73 -4.92 -2.97
N ALA A 57 -17.77 -5.10 -2.04
CA ALA A 57 -17.48 -4.13 -0.99
C ALA A 57 -17.00 -2.79 -1.56
N VAL A 58 -16.04 -2.82 -2.51
CA VAL A 58 -15.55 -1.61 -3.19
C VAL A 58 -16.68 -0.94 -3.98
N ALA A 59 -17.48 -1.69 -4.75
CA ALA A 59 -18.61 -1.13 -5.49
C ALA A 59 -19.65 -0.48 -4.56
N MET A 60 -19.97 -1.11 -3.42
CA MET A 60 -20.88 -0.57 -2.42
C MET A 60 -20.35 0.72 -1.78
N ALA A 61 -19.05 0.79 -1.54
CA ALA A 61 -18.41 2.00 -1.04
C ALA A 61 -18.40 3.10 -2.11
N MET A 62 -18.08 2.79 -3.37
CA MET A 62 -18.11 3.77 -4.46
C MET A 62 -19.52 4.26 -4.79
N ALA A 63 -20.56 3.42 -4.65
CA ALA A 63 -21.93 3.79 -5.01
C ALA A 63 -22.50 4.95 -4.18
N THR A 64 -22.04 5.15 -2.94
CA THR A 64 -22.51 6.26 -2.10
C THR A 64 -21.97 7.61 -2.54
N SER A 65 -20.92 7.66 -3.36
CA SER A 65 -20.47 8.90 -4.00
C SER A 65 -21.47 9.40 -5.06
N LEU A 66 -22.42 8.57 -5.50
CA LEU A 66 -23.34 8.85 -6.61
C LEU A 66 -24.73 9.34 -6.17
N ALA A 67 -24.98 9.45 -4.87
CA ALA A 67 -26.31 9.78 -4.36
C ALA A 67 -26.73 11.25 -4.57
N GLU A 68 -25.80 12.16 -4.87
CA GLU A 68 -26.07 13.60 -4.95
C GLU A 68 -25.94 14.14 -6.38
N PRO A 69 -26.93 14.90 -6.89
CA PRO A 69 -26.84 15.53 -8.21
C PRO A 69 -25.61 16.43 -8.35
N GLY A 70 -24.89 16.29 -9.47
CA GLY A 70 -23.70 17.09 -9.80
C GLY A 70 -22.46 16.77 -8.97
N LYS A 71 -22.52 15.83 -8.02
CA LYS A 71 -21.37 15.43 -7.21
C LYS A 71 -20.26 14.81 -8.06
N THR A 72 -20.60 13.92 -8.99
CA THR A 72 -19.63 13.30 -9.92
C THR A 72 -18.85 14.34 -10.72
N ALA A 73 -19.52 15.34 -11.31
CA ALA A 73 -18.84 16.38 -12.09
C ALA A 73 -17.89 17.22 -11.23
N ARG A 74 -18.32 17.61 -10.01
CA ARG A 74 -17.45 18.31 -9.06
C ARG A 74 -16.24 17.46 -8.63
N GLU A 75 -16.46 16.17 -8.43
CA GLU A 75 -15.41 15.22 -8.04
C GLU A 75 -14.36 15.07 -9.13
N PHE A 76 -14.77 14.84 -10.38
CA PHE A 76 -13.84 14.76 -11.51
C PHE A 76 -13.13 16.08 -11.79
N ALA A 77 -13.79 17.23 -11.62
CA ALA A 77 -13.14 18.53 -11.71
C ALA A 77 -12.07 18.70 -10.61
N ALA A 78 -12.36 18.26 -9.38
CA ALA A 78 -11.39 18.28 -8.29
C ALA A 78 -10.22 17.31 -8.53
N LEU A 79 -10.45 16.14 -9.12
CA LEU A 79 -9.40 15.17 -9.42
C LEU A 79 -8.34 15.70 -10.41
N ARG A 80 -8.73 16.59 -11.34
CA ARG A 80 -7.81 17.19 -12.32
C ARG A 80 -6.68 17.99 -11.66
N PHE A 81 -6.83 18.37 -10.39
CA PHE A 81 -5.77 18.99 -9.58
C PHE A 81 -4.51 18.12 -9.47
N TYR A 82 -4.64 16.80 -9.47
CA TYR A 82 -3.53 15.89 -9.14
C TYR A 82 -2.64 15.52 -10.31
N GLU A 83 -3.16 15.49 -11.54
CA GLU A 83 -2.41 15.02 -12.70
C GLU A 83 -1.14 15.85 -12.98
N PRO A 84 -1.16 17.20 -12.90
CA PRO A 84 0.06 18.00 -13.04
C PRO A 84 1.10 17.73 -11.94
N LEU A 85 0.66 17.38 -10.73
CA LEU A 85 1.55 17.04 -9.60
C LEU A 85 2.19 15.67 -9.83
N ALA A 86 1.39 14.68 -10.24
CA ALA A 86 1.87 13.35 -10.58
C ALA A 86 2.89 13.39 -11.74
N ARG A 87 2.60 14.19 -12.78
CA ARG A 87 3.47 14.33 -13.95
C ARG A 87 4.80 15.01 -13.64
N ALA A 88 4.79 15.95 -12.69
CA ALA A 88 6.03 16.57 -12.21
C ALA A 88 6.97 15.54 -11.55
N GLY A 89 6.40 14.49 -10.93
CA GLY A 89 7.17 13.43 -10.27
C GLY A 89 8.02 13.90 -9.09
N ASP A 90 7.69 15.06 -8.53
CA ASP A 90 8.40 15.69 -7.42
C ASP A 90 7.69 15.37 -6.11
N ALA A 91 8.22 14.39 -5.38
CA ALA A 91 7.69 13.93 -4.11
C ALA A 91 7.61 15.05 -3.06
N SER A 92 8.50 16.05 -3.11
CA SER A 92 8.53 17.15 -2.14
C SER A 92 7.33 18.09 -2.24
N ARG A 93 6.67 18.15 -3.41
CA ARG A 93 5.47 18.95 -3.66
C ARG A 93 4.18 18.26 -3.20
N VAL A 94 4.22 16.94 -3.00
CA VAL A 94 3.04 16.11 -2.68
C VAL A 94 3.11 15.62 -1.23
N PHE A 95 4.28 15.16 -0.81
CA PHE A 95 4.53 14.61 0.52
C PHE A 95 5.34 15.60 1.34
N ALA A 96 4.66 16.64 1.83
CA ALA A 96 5.27 17.56 2.79
C ALA A 96 5.76 16.81 4.03
N ALA A 97 6.93 17.19 4.55
CA ALA A 97 7.43 16.63 5.81
C ALA A 97 6.46 16.99 6.94
N PRO A 98 6.10 16.03 7.82
CA PRO A 98 5.28 16.33 8.98
C PRO A 98 6.00 17.33 9.91
N PRO A 99 5.24 18.11 10.72
CA PRO A 99 5.83 18.89 11.80
C PRO A 99 6.71 18.02 12.71
N LYS A 100 7.81 18.58 13.19
CA LYS A 100 8.67 17.91 14.18
C LYS A 100 7.97 17.85 15.54
N ASP A 101 8.46 16.96 16.40
CA ASP A 101 8.07 16.86 17.81
C ASP A 101 6.58 16.58 18.06
N ILE A 102 5.93 15.87 17.12
CA ILE A 102 4.56 15.37 17.32
C ILE A 102 4.59 14.37 18.47
N ARG A 103 3.82 14.67 19.52
CA ARG A 103 3.67 13.80 20.69
C ARG A 103 2.94 12.52 20.30
N ILE A 104 3.62 11.39 20.46
CA ILE A 104 3.02 10.06 20.36
C ILE A 104 2.70 9.56 21.77
N ASP A 105 1.43 9.22 22.00
CA ASP A 105 1.03 8.53 23.22
C ASP A 105 1.34 7.03 23.09
N GLU A 106 2.08 6.49 24.05
CA GLU A 106 2.39 5.07 24.15
C GLU A 106 1.60 4.42 25.29
N HIS A 107 0.88 3.35 24.99
CA HIS A 107 0.13 2.59 25.98
C HIS A 107 0.55 1.12 25.93
N PRO A 108 1.05 0.52 27.02
CA PRO A 108 1.34 -0.91 27.07
C PRO A 108 0.10 -1.73 26.72
N LEU A 109 0.29 -2.77 25.91
CA LEU A 109 -0.71 -3.80 25.64
C LEU A 109 -0.33 -5.08 26.36
N ALA A 110 -1.30 -5.96 26.61
CA ALA A 110 -1.02 -7.28 27.13
C ALA A 110 0.00 -8.00 26.23
N SER A 111 1.01 -8.62 26.82
CA SER A 111 1.95 -9.46 26.09
C SER A 111 1.21 -10.64 25.46
N ILE A 112 1.73 -11.11 24.32
CA ILE A 112 1.29 -12.36 23.70
C ILE A 112 2.41 -13.38 23.79
N GLU A 113 2.07 -14.65 23.91
CA GLU A 113 3.04 -15.73 23.78
C GLU A 113 3.28 -16.03 22.30
N SER A 114 4.55 -16.16 21.93
CA SER A 114 5.01 -16.53 20.59
C SER A 114 6.21 -17.44 20.74
N ASP A 115 6.11 -18.66 20.22
CA ASP A 115 7.19 -19.66 20.23
C ASP A 115 7.89 -19.83 21.61
N GLY A 116 7.09 -19.78 22.69
CA GLY A 116 7.58 -19.96 24.06
C GLY A 116 8.23 -18.71 24.70
N ALA A 117 8.19 -17.55 24.04
CA ALA A 117 8.67 -16.28 24.59
C ALA A 117 7.59 -15.17 24.57
N PRO A 118 7.54 -14.30 25.58
CA PRO A 118 6.60 -13.19 25.60
C PRO A 118 7.02 -12.08 24.63
N VAL A 119 6.11 -11.67 23.74
CA VAL A 119 6.26 -10.47 22.91
C VAL A 119 5.65 -9.30 23.65
N LYS A 120 6.49 -8.31 24.02
CA LYS A 120 5.99 -7.06 24.63
C LYS A 120 5.44 -6.16 23.54
N ARG A 121 4.31 -5.52 23.81
CA ARG A 121 3.58 -4.75 22.82
C ARG A 121 3.14 -3.41 23.38
N ARG A 122 3.15 -2.38 22.54
CA ARG A 122 2.66 -1.04 22.86
C ARG A 122 1.72 -0.57 21.76
N ARG A 123 0.67 0.13 22.13
CA ARG A 123 -0.14 0.92 21.21
C ARG A 123 0.45 2.31 21.13
N LEU A 124 0.78 2.73 19.92
CA LEU A 124 1.17 4.10 19.60
C LEU A 124 -0.03 4.82 19.00
N ARG A 125 -0.26 6.07 19.39
CA ARG A 125 -1.28 6.92 18.78
C ARG A 125 -0.89 8.39 18.78
N PHE A 126 -1.33 9.14 17.79
CA PHE A 126 -1.21 10.60 17.75
C PHE A 126 -2.34 11.22 16.92
N THR A 127 -2.64 12.50 17.15
CA THR A 127 -3.52 13.27 16.27
C THR A 127 -2.74 13.70 15.04
N SER A 128 -3.16 13.25 13.86
CA SER A 128 -2.47 13.57 12.61
C SER A 128 -2.58 15.07 12.29
N PRO A 129 -1.46 15.77 12.05
CA PRO A 129 -1.49 17.16 11.60
C PRO A 129 -1.66 17.26 10.07
N PHE A 130 -1.97 16.17 9.38
CA PHE A 130 -2.18 16.15 7.93
C PHE A 130 -3.29 17.12 7.53
N ALA A 131 -2.98 17.95 6.54
CA ALA A 131 -3.95 18.75 5.81
C ALA A 131 -4.05 18.21 4.37
N PRO A 132 -5.26 18.01 3.81
CA PRO A 132 -5.41 17.56 2.44
C PRO A 132 -4.70 18.48 1.45
N LEU A 133 -4.08 17.88 0.45
CA LEU A 133 -3.33 18.60 -0.57
C LEU A 133 -4.27 19.39 -1.49
N ASN A 134 -5.41 18.80 -1.85
CA ASN A 134 -6.48 19.44 -2.61
C ASN A 134 -7.47 20.14 -1.67
N PRO A 135 -7.64 21.47 -1.77
CA PRO A 135 -8.58 22.22 -0.92
C PRO A 135 -10.02 21.70 -1.00
N ALA A 136 -10.43 21.09 -2.11
CA ALA A 136 -11.77 20.52 -2.27
C ALA A 136 -12.05 19.36 -1.29
N ALA A 137 -11.01 18.69 -0.78
CA ALA A 137 -11.15 17.60 0.19
C ALA A 137 -11.23 18.07 1.65
N ALA A 138 -10.83 19.33 1.94
CA ALA A 138 -10.76 19.86 3.29
C ALA A 138 -12.06 19.72 4.11
N PRO A 139 -13.27 20.00 3.55
CA PRO A 139 -14.52 19.84 4.29
C PRO A 139 -14.81 18.39 4.72
N GLY A 140 -14.42 17.40 3.91
CA GLY A 140 -14.57 15.99 4.23
C GLY A 140 -13.64 15.57 5.36
N PHE A 141 -12.37 15.97 5.28
CA PHE A 141 -11.36 15.64 6.28
C PHE A 141 -11.62 16.32 7.63
N ALA A 142 -12.11 17.56 7.63
CA ALA A 142 -12.49 18.27 8.87
C ALA A 142 -13.63 17.59 9.66
N ARG A 143 -14.42 16.72 9.00
CA ARG A 143 -15.50 15.95 9.64
C ARG A 143 -15.00 14.64 10.25
N MET A 144 -13.82 14.17 9.87
CA MET A 144 -13.25 12.97 10.47
C MET A 144 -12.97 13.19 11.95
N ARG A 145 -13.18 12.14 12.73
CA ARG A 145 -12.93 12.12 14.18
C ARG A 145 -12.00 10.98 14.51
N ARG A 146 -12.38 9.77 14.12
CA ARG A 146 -11.54 8.58 14.27
C ARG A 146 -10.44 8.55 13.22
N GLY A 147 -10.74 8.97 11.99
CA GLY A 147 -9.74 9.03 10.91
C GLY A 147 -8.59 10.00 11.17
N ALA A 148 -8.84 11.04 11.98
CA ALA A 148 -7.86 12.06 12.37
C ALA A 148 -6.83 11.58 13.42
N VAL A 149 -7.06 10.43 14.06
CA VAL A 149 -6.11 9.83 15.00
C VAL A 149 -5.41 8.68 14.29
N SER A 150 -4.08 8.73 14.26
CA SER A 150 -3.25 7.65 13.72
C SER A 150 -2.96 6.62 14.80
N HIS A 151 -2.83 5.36 14.38
CA HIS A 151 -2.66 4.22 15.27
C HIS A 151 -1.61 3.26 14.72
N ALA A 152 -0.78 2.73 15.63
CA ALA A 152 0.08 1.60 15.37
C ALA A 152 0.20 0.68 16.59
N GLU A 153 0.49 -0.60 16.36
CA GLU A 153 0.93 -1.55 17.39
C GLU A 153 2.42 -1.84 17.19
N HIS A 154 3.23 -1.59 18.22
CA HIS A 154 4.67 -1.79 18.20
C HIS A 154 5.02 -3.01 19.06
N TRP A 155 5.60 -4.03 18.45
CA TRP A 155 6.23 -5.16 19.14
C TRP A 155 7.69 -4.82 19.38
N CYS A 156 8.09 -4.78 20.64
CA CYS A 156 9.42 -4.33 21.04
C CYS A 156 10.08 -5.33 21.99
N HIS A 157 11.38 -5.56 21.84
CA HIS A 157 12.14 -6.38 22.79
C HIS A 157 12.30 -5.71 24.16
N GLY A 158 12.34 -4.37 24.17
CA GLY A 158 12.40 -3.55 25.37
C GLY A 158 13.77 -3.55 26.06
N ASP A 159 14.82 -3.94 25.34
CA ASP A 159 16.23 -3.89 25.75
C ASP A 159 17.04 -2.80 25.02
N GLY A 160 16.44 -2.11 24.05
CA GLY A 160 17.04 -1.01 23.31
C GLY A 160 16.36 -0.78 21.96
N ALA A 161 16.87 0.19 21.19
CA ALA A 161 16.44 0.40 19.81
C ALA A 161 16.98 -0.73 18.91
N ARG A 162 16.11 -1.27 18.06
CA ARG A 162 16.43 -2.37 17.14
C ARG A 162 16.00 -2.01 15.72
N PRO A 163 16.58 -2.64 14.68
CA PRO A 163 16.06 -2.54 13.34
C PRO A 163 14.56 -2.83 13.33
N THR A 164 13.76 -1.93 12.78
CA THR A 164 12.31 -1.99 12.89
C THR A 164 11.70 -2.23 11.51
N LEU A 165 10.83 -3.24 11.39
CA LEU A 165 10.03 -3.47 10.19
C LEU A 165 8.64 -2.85 10.38
N ILE A 166 8.32 -1.84 9.57
CA ILE A 166 6.97 -1.31 9.46
C ILE A 166 6.15 -2.25 8.58
N VAL A 167 4.95 -2.63 9.04
CA VAL A 167 4.04 -3.51 8.32
C VAL A 167 2.71 -2.82 8.07
N VAL A 168 2.32 -2.75 6.80
CA VAL A 168 1.04 -2.20 6.36
C VAL A 168 0.13 -3.33 5.86
N HIS A 169 -1.09 -3.38 6.39
CA HIS A 169 -2.05 -4.42 6.07
C HIS A 169 -2.80 -4.18 4.75
N GLY A 170 -3.44 -5.23 4.24
CA GLY A 170 -4.35 -5.15 3.08
C GLY A 170 -5.72 -4.53 3.42
N PHE A 171 -6.51 -4.21 2.38
CA PHE A 171 -7.84 -3.64 2.55
C PHE A 171 -8.77 -4.57 3.34
N GLY A 172 -9.41 -4.05 4.39
CA GLY A 172 -10.30 -4.82 5.27
C GLY A 172 -9.61 -5.84 6.19
N ALA A 173 -8.28 -5.92 6.18
CA ALA A 173 -7.48 -6.93 6.88
C ALA A 173 -6.56 -6.35 7.96
N ASP A 174 -7.05 -5.40 8.77
CA ASP A 174 -6.28 -4.64 9.75
C ASP A 174 -5.85 -5.40 11.02
N MET A 175 -6.22 -6.67 11.12
CA MET A 175 -5.90 -7.50 12.28
C MET A 175 -4.39 -7.81 12.36
N PRO A 176 -3.66 -7.40 13.42
CA PRO A 176 -2.21 -7.63 13.52
C PRO A 176 -1.81 -9.10 13.47
N TRP A 177 -2.56 -9.98 14.13
CA TRP A 177 -2.28 -11.42 14.17
C TRP A 177 -2.34 -12.08 12.78
N LEU A 178 -3.26 -11.61 11.91
CA LEU A 178 -3.42 -12.14 10.56
C LEU A 178 -2.19 -11.79 9.71
N ASN A 179 -1.77 -10.52 9.75
CA ASN A 179 -0.58 -10.03 9.05
C ASN A 179 0.71 -10.66 9.61
N ALA A 180 0.79 -10.82 10.94
CA ALA A 180 1.90 -11.51 11.61
C ALA A 180 2.04 -12.96 11.15
N HIS A 181 0.92 -13.67 10.99
CA HIS A 181 0.93 -15.03 10.47
C HIS A 181 1.29 -15.07 8.98
N ALA A 182 0.69 -14.19 8.17
CA ALA A 182 0.90 -14.15 6.71
C ALA A 182 2.36 -13.90 6.34
N LEU A 183 3.03 -12.98 7.05
CA LEU A 183 4.43 -12.61 6.83
C LEU A 183 5.40 -13.25 7.84
N ALA A 184 4.97 -14.25 8.62
CA ALA A 184 5.78 -14.88 9.66
C ALA A 184 6.62 -13.88 10.49
N LEU A 185 5.99 -12.78 10.93
CA LEU A 185 6.66 -11.66 11.59
C LEU A 185 7.24 -12.06 12.94
N GLN A 186 6.71 -13.11 13.57
CA GLN A 186 7.29 -13.73 14.76
C GLN A 186 8.73 -14.21 14.50
N THR A 187 9.00 -14.83 13.35
CA THR A 187 10.36 -15.25 12.97
C THR A 187 11.31 -14.07 12.80
N LEU A 188 10.83 -12.96 12.23
CA LEU A 188 11.62 -11.73 12.10
C LEU A 188 11.87 -11.07 13.46
N TYR A 189 10.85 -11.06 14.32
CA TYR A 189 10.94 -10.58 15.68
C TYR A 189 11.98 -11.37 16.47
N HIS A 190 11.90 -12.71 16.47
CA HIS A 190 12.89 -13.57 17.12
C HIS A 190 14.29 -13.49 16.48
N ALA A 191 14.39 -13.05 15.22
CA ALA A 191 15.67 -12.73 14.58
C ALA A 191 16.25 -11.36 14.98
N GLY A 192 15.55 -10.60 15.82
CA GLY A 192 16.03 -9.35 16.42
C GLY A 192 15.39 -8.07 15.89
N HIS A 193 14.39 -8.16 15.00
CA HIS A 193 13.67 -6.98 14.51
C HIS A 193 12.57 -6.57 15.50
N ASP A 194 12.36 -5.27 15.69
CA ASP A 194 11.08 -4.77 16.21
C ASP A 194 10.06 -4.68 15.07
N ILE A 195 8.76 -4.78 15.38
CA ILE A 195 7.69 -4.80 14.37
C ILE A 195 6.67 -3.70 14.66
N LEU A 196 6.48 -2.78 13.71
CA LEU A 196 5.47 -1.72 13.81
C LEU A 196 4.30 -1.99 12.86
N PHE A 197 3.17 -2.45 13.38
CA PHE A 197 1.93 -2.61 12.62
C PHE A 197 1.21 -1.28 12.49
N PHE A 198 1.21 -0.70 11.30
CA PHE A 198 0.49 0.53 11.00
C PHE A 198 -0.97 0.24 10.68
N THR A 199 -1.90 0.96 11.31
CA THR A 199 -3.32 0.92 10.93
C THR A 199 -3.58 1.96 9.83
N PHE A 200 -3.89 1.48 8.63
CA PHE A 200 -4.23 2.33 7.48
C PHE A 200 -5.48 3.19 7.78
N PRO A 201 -5.59 4.43 7.26
CA PRO A 201 -6.79 5.25 7.49
C PRO A 201 -8.09 4.50 7.13
N HIS A 202 -9.18 4.85 7.83
CA HIS A 202 -10.49 4.19 7.74
C HIS A 202 -10.55 2.71 8.16
N HIS A 203 -9.49 2.18 8.77
CA HIS A 203 -9.48 0.83 9.30
C HIS A 203 -9.39 0.78 10.83
N GLY A 204 -9.94 -0.29 11.41
CA GLY A 204 -9.86 -0.57 12.84
C GLY A 204 -10.31 0.62 13.69
N PRO A 205 -9.48 1.07 14.65
CA PRO A 205 -9.76 2.26 15.45
C PRO A 205 -9.96 3.55 14.64
N ARG A 206 -9.46 3.61 13.40
CA ARG A 206 -9.55 4.76 12.49
C ARG A 206 -10.80 4.76 11.62
N ALA A 207 -11.58 3.68 11.62
CA ALA A 207 -12.87 3.62 10.94
C ALA A 207 -13.90 4.49 11.67
N GLU A 208 -14.56 5.40 10.95
CA GLU A 208 -15.68 6.17 11.52
C GLU A 208 -16.81 5.24 11.97
N SER A 209 -17.56 5.67 12.99
CA SER A 209 -18.66 4.88 13.55
C SER A 209 -19.77 4.63 12.52
N CYS A 210 -20.49 3.52 12.68
CA CYS A 210 -21.70 3.20 11.90
C CYS A 210 -21.47 3.04 10.38
N LEU A 211 -20.22 2.79 9.96
CA LEU A 211 -19.92 2.42 8.58
C LEU A 211 -20.20 0.92 8.34
N PRO A 212 -20.58 0.52 7.11
CA PRO A 212 -20.96 -0.86 6.81
C PRO A 212 -19.89 -1.92 7.11
N PHE A 213 -18.62 -1.59 6.92
CA PHE A 213 -17.50 -2.48 7.21
C PHE A 213 -16.18 -1.69 7.39
N ASN A 214 -15.17 -2.36 7.94
CA ASN A 214 -13.83 -1.81 8.18
C ASN A 214 -13.11 -1.54 6.84
N GLY A 215 -12.59 -0.33 6.64
CA GLY A 215 -12.01 0.11 5.37
C GLY A 215 -13.00 0.77 4.42
N TYR A 216 -14.32 0.75 4.70
CA TYR A 216 -15.34 1.37 3.84
C TYR A 216 -15.01 2.81 3.43
N GLY A 217 -14.53 3.61 4.38
CA GLY A 217 -14.23 5.03 4.15
C GLY A 217 -13.08 5.32 3.19
N VAL A 218 -12.28 4.32 2.79
CA VAL A 218 -11.23 4.50 1.75
C VAL A 218 -11.86 4.88 0.41
N PHE A 219 -12.98 4.24 0.06
CA PHE A 219 -13.70 4.47 -1.20
C PHE A 219 -15.08 5.13 -1.00
N GLY A 220 -15.60 5.13 0.24
CA GLY A 220 -16.94 5.59 0.60
C GLY A 220 -17.23 7.07 0.38
N ASN A 221 -16.20 7.88 0.15
CA ASN A 221 -16.30 9.34 -0.03
C ASN A 221 -15.79 9.80 -1.41
N GLY A 222 -15.66 8.87 -2.37
CA GLY A 222 -15.20 9.16 -3.73
C GLY A 222 -13.68 9.08 -3.92
N MET A 223 -13.26 9.19 -5.17
CA MET A 223 -11.87 9.08 -5.63
C MET A 223 -11.01 10.28 -5.17
N LEU A 224 -11.61 11.46 -5.02
CA LEU A 224 -10.93 12.61 -4.40
C LEU A 224 -10.44 12.24 -2.99
N HIS A 225 -11.32 11.61 -2.21
CA HIS A 225 -11.00 11.15 -0.87
C HIS A 225 -9.99 10.00 -0.89
N PHE A 226 -10.10 9.07 -1.84
CA PHE A 226 -9.12 7.99 -2.01
C PHE A 226 -7.69 8.51 -2.22
N ASN A 227 -7.52 9.56 -3.06
CA ASN A 227 -6.22 10.19 -3.25
C ASN A 227 -5.67 10.73 -1.91
N GLU A 228 -6.44 11.56 -1.22
CA GLU A 228 -6.02 12.20 0.03
C GLU A 228 -5.81 11.22 1.18
N VAL A 229 -6.60 10.14 1.26
CA VAL A 229 -6.42 9.10 2.27
C VAL A 229 -5.09 8.39 2.11
N THR A 230 -4.67 8.15 0.87
CA THR A 230 -3.37 7.54 0.60
C THR A 230 -2.23 8.50 0.97
N LEU A 231 -2.39 9.81 0.69
CA LEU A 231 -1.44 10.84 1.13
C LEU A 231 -1.35 10.94 2.67
N LEU A 232 -2.50 10.91 3.35
CA LEU A 232 -2.60 10.85 4.82
C LEU A 232 -1.85 9.63 5.37
N ALA A 233 -2.00 8.46 4.75
CA ALA A 233 -1.29 7.24 5.19
C ALA A 233 0.23 7.42 5.15
N ILE A 234 0.77 7.96 4.05
CA ILE A 234 2.21 8.25 3.94
C ILE A 234 2.64 9.32 4.94
N HIS A 235 1.86 10.39 5.09
CA HIS A 235 2.16 11.43 6.08
C HIS A 235 2.26 10.86 7.50
N ASP A 236 1.29 10.05 7.92
CA ASP A 236 1.29 9.42 9.24
C ASP A 236 2.42 8.42 9.44
N LEU A 237 2.74 7.62 8.42
CA LEU A 237 3.90 6.72 8.43
C LEU A 237 5.19 7.49 8.68
N ARG A 238 5.34 8.69 8.09
CA ARG A 238 6.52 9.53 8.28
C ARG A 238 6.62 10.09 9.70
N VAL A 239 5.50 10.35 10.37
CA VAL A 239 5.48 10.70 11.81
C VAL A 239 5.97 9.52 12.65
N PHE A 240 5.54 8.29 12.34
CA PHE A 240 6.05 7.11 13.03
C PHE A 240 7.55 6.89 12.76
N ILE A 241 8.02 7.13 11.54
CA ILE A 241 9.46 7.08 11.22
C ILE A 241 10.24 8.11 12.04
N ASP A 242 9.75 9.36 12.16
CA ASP A 242 10.37 10.38 13.02
C ASP A 242 10.49 9.90 14.47
N HIS A 243 9.43 9.30 15.00
CA HIS A 243 9.42 8.76 16.35
C HIS A 243 10.39 7.57 16.54
N LEU A 244 10.46 6.64 15.58
CA LEU A 244 11.41 5.53 15.61
C LEU A 244 12.85 6.06 15.58
N ARG A 245 13.14 7.02 14.69
CA ARG A 245 14.47 7.66 14.58
C ARG A 245 14.83 8.41 15.87
N ALA A 246 13.91 9.17 16.45
CA ALA A 246 14.11 9.86 17.72
C ALA A 246 14.35 8.89 18.89
N SER A 247 13.81 7.67 18.80
CA SER A 247 14.03 6.59 19.77
C SER A 247 15.34 5.81 19.55
N GLY A 248 16.15 6.18 18.55
CA GLY A 248 17.45 5.56 18.28
C GLY A 248 17.43 4.43 17.23
N VAL A 249 16.32 4.21 16.52
CA VAL A 249 16.27 3.18 15.47
C VAL A 249 17.10 3.61 14.26
N GLU A 250 18.16 2.87 13.95
CA GLU A 250 19.05 3.17 12.84
C GLU A 250 18.63 2.56 11.50
N ARG A 251 17.87 1.46 11.53
CA ARG A 251 17.47 0.71 10.33
C ARG A 251 15.97 0.49 10.30
N ILE A 252 15.32 0.91 9.22
CA ILE A 252 13.87 0.83 9.07
C ILE A 252 13.53 0.15 7.74
N GLY A 253 12.89 -1.01 7.81
CA GLY A 253 12.29 -1.66 6.65
C GLY A 253 10.80 -1.35 6.55
N VAL A 254 10.23 -1.55 5.36
CA VAL A 254 8.77 -1.56 5.18
C VAL A 254 8.32 -2.80 4.40
N ALA A 255 7.24 -3.42 4.85
CA ALA A 255 6.57 -4.50 4.14
C ALA A 255 5.06 -4.27 4.13
N GLY A 256 4.37 -4.89 3.19
CA GLY A 256 2.92 -4.87 3.22
C GLY A 256 2.30 -5.79 2.19
N ILE A 257 1.02 -6.10 2.40
CA ILE A 257 0.24 -7.01 1.55
C ILE A 257 -0.85 -6.22 0.83
N SER A 258 -1.06 -6.44 -0.48
CA SER A 258 -2.17 -5.84 -1.23
C SER A 258 -2.11 -4.31 -1.22
N LEU A 259 -3.15 -3.62 -0.71
CA LEU A 259 -3.12 -2.17 -0.43
C LEU A 259 -1.91 -1.76 0.42
N GLY A 260 -1.51 -2.60 1.38
CA GLY A 260 -0.32 -2.39 2.18
C GLY A 260 0.98 -2.54 1.38
N GLY A 261 1.02 -3.45 0.40
CA GLY A 261 2.15 -3.60 -0.51
C GLY A 261 2.31 -2.38 -1.42
N TYR A 262 1.18 -1.86 -1.92
CA TYR A 262 1.13 -0.59 -2.65
C TYR A 262 1.62 0.60 -1.80
N THR A 263 1.16 0.68 -0.55
CA THR A 263 1.55 1.75 0.39
C THR A 263 3.01 1.65 0.80
N ALA A 264 3.52 0.44 1.04
CA ALA A 264 4.93 0.17 1.32
C ALA A 264 5.82 0.60 0.16
N ALA A 265 5.42 0.24 -1.07
CA ALA A 265 6.11 0.67 -2.27
C ALA A 265 6.10 2.20 -2.41
N LEU A 266 4.95 2.85 -2.20
CA LEU A 266 4.85 4.32 -2.25
C LEU A 266 5.77 4.98 -1.22
N LEU A 267 5.75 4.51 0.04
CA LEU A 267 6.62 5.04 1.10
C LEU A 267 8.09 4.92 0.72
N ALA A 268 8.50 3.76 0.21
CA ALA A 268 9.87 3.51 -0.27
C ALA A 268 10.25 4.36 -1.50
N SER A 269 9.27 4.84 -2.27
CA SER A 269 9.51 5.75 -3.40
C SER A 269 9.67 7.21 -2.98
N VAL A 270 9.22 7.60 -1.78
CA VAL A 270 9.13 9.03 -1.40
C VAL A 270 9.82 9.39 -0.09
N ASP A 271 10.31 8.40 0.66
CA ASP A 271 11.04 8.61 1.91
C ASP A 271 12.39 7.86 1.88
N ASP A 272 13.49 8.60 1.97
CA ASP A 272 14.85 8.11 1.86
C ASP A 272 15.38 7.41 3.14
N ARG A 273 14.58 7.41 4.21
CA ARG A 273 14.94 6.81 5.51
C ARG A 273 14.60 5.32 5.59
N ILE A 274 14.01 4.76 4.53
CA ILE A 274 13.68 3.34 4.41
C ILE A 274 14.89 2.58 3.84
N ASP A 275 15.36 1.57 4.56
CA ASP A 275 16.54 0.78 4.20
C ASP A 275 16.21 -0.38 3.23
N TYR A 276 15.01 -0.95 3.31
CA TYR A 276 14.54 -2.01 2.40
C TYR A 276 13.01 -2.07 2.32
N CYS A 277 12.49 -2.59 1.21
CA CYS A 277 11.05 -2.66 0.93
C CYS A 277 10.63 -4.07 0.47
N ILE A 278 9.53 -4.59 1.00
CA ILE A 278 8.99 -5.93 0.68
C ILE A 278 7.48 -5.84 0.37
N PRO A 279 7.10 -5.39 -0.85
CA PRO A 279 5.72 -5.38 -1.27
C PRO A 279 5.26 -6.79 -1.69
N VAL A 280 4.19 -7.26 -1.07
CA VAL A 280 3.59 -8.59 -1.33
C VAL A 280 2.24 -8.39 -2.01
N VAL A 281 2.06 -9.02 -3.18
CA VAL A 281 0.88 -8.91 -4.05
C VAL A 281 0.34 -7.48 -4.17
N PRO A 282 1.17 -6.48 -4.55
CA PRO A 282 0.78 -5.07 -4.50
C PRO A 282 -0.22 -4.68 -5.61
N ALA A 283 -1.21 -3.84 -5.27
CA ALA A 283 -2.20 -3.30 -6.21
C ALA A 283 -1.68 -2.04 -6.95
N VAL A 284 -0.68 -2.22 -7.83
CA VAL A 284 0.13 -1.12 -8.38
C VAL A 284 -0.64 -0.17 -9.31
N SER A 285 -1.60 -0.67 -10.09
CA SER A 285 -2.55 0.17 -10.82
C SER A 285 -3.98 -0.02 -10.31
N PRO A 286 -4.44 0.77 -9.31
CA PRO A 286 -5.77 0.61 -8.73
C PRO A 286 -6.92 0.72 -9.75
N ILE A 287 -6.80 1.62 -10.74
CA ILE A 287 -7.84 1.82 -11.77
C ILE A 287 -8.03 0.55 -12.60
N ASP A 288 -6.95 -0.07 -13.03
CA ASP A 288 -7.01 -1.30 -13.84
C ASP A 288 -7.60 -2.45 -13.01
N ALA A 289 -7.18 -2.60 -11.76
CA ALA A 289 -7.76 -3.58 -10.84
C ALA A 289 -9.29 -3.38 -10.69
N PHE A 290 -9.73 -2.13 -10.46
CA PHE A 290 -11.15 -1.82 -10.32
C PHE A 290 -11.97 -2.09 -11.58
N LEU A 291 -11.42 -1.77 -12.76
CA LEU A 291 -12.08 -2.04 -14.04
C LEU A 291 -12.24 -3.55 -14.30
N ASP A 292 -11.30 -4.36 -13.83
CA ASP A 292 -11.37 -5.81 -13.95
C ASP A 292 -12.38 -6.44 -12.98
N TRP A 293 -12.57 -5.86 -11.80
CA TRP A 293 -13.41 -6.43 -10.75
C TRP A 293 -14.90 -6.13 -10.95
N GLN A 294 -15.74 -7.15 -11.19
CA GLN A 294 -17.20 -6.96 -11.25
C GLN A 294 -17.85 -7.11 -9.87
N PRO A 295 -18.78 -6.21 -9.47
CA PRO A 295 -19.44 -5.15 -10.26
C PRO A 295 -18.76 -3.76 -10.26
N THR A 296 -17.62 -3.60 -9.58
CA THR A 296 -16.89 -2.31 -9.47
C THR A 296 -16.56 -1.72 -10.85
N GLY A 297 -16.08 -2.54 -11.78
CA GLY A 297 -15.66 -2.10 -13.10
C GLY A 297 -16.81 -1.55 -13.94
N LEU A 298 -18.01 -2.13 -13.85
CA LEU A 298 -19.20 -1.57 -14.49
C LEU A 298 -19.54 -0.18 -13.95
N LEU A 299 -19.47 0.00 -12.63
CA LEU A 299 -19.73 1.27 -11.97
C LEU A 299 -18.71 2.34 -12.40
N LEU A 300 -17.42 2.03 -12.30
CA LEU A 300 -16.33 2.94 -12.66
C LEU A 300 -16.37 3.28 -14.16
N SER A 301 -16.59 2.30 -15.04
CA SER A 301 -16.71 2.52 -16.48
C SER A 301 -17.90 3.43 -16.82
N SER A 302 -19.02 3.29 -16.11
CA SER A 302 -20.19 4.16 -16.29
C SER A 302 -19.87 5.60 -15.90
N LEU A 303 -19.17 5.80 -14.78
CA LEU A 303 -18.74 7.12 -14.31
C LEU A 303 -17.80 7.79 -15.29
N MET A 304 -16.76 7.08 -15.72
CA MET A 304 -15.80 7.55 -16.72
C MET A 304 -16.50 7.98 -18.02
N ARG A 305 -17.40 7.14 -18.57
CA ARG A 305 -18.19 7.49 -19.77
C ARG A 305 -19.04 8.74 -19.55
N SER A 306 -19.71 8.86 -18.39
CA SER A 306 -20.55 10.02 -18.09
C SER A 306 -19.77 11.34 -18.02
N GLN A 307 -18.46 11.29 -17.74
CA GLN A 307 -17.59 12.45 -17.62
C GLN A 307 -16.67 12.63 -18.83
N GLY A 308 -16.77 11.76 -19.85
CA GLY A 308 -15.90 11.78 -21.02
C GLY A 308 -14.43 11.50 -20.71
N VAL A 309 -14.16 10.73 -19.65
CA VAL A 309 -12.80 10.42 -19.17
C VAL A 309 -12.36 9.05 -19.69
N SER A 310 -11.16 8.98 -20.28
CA SER A 310 -10.54 7.72 -20.72
C SER A 310 -9.89 6.96 -19.57
N THR A 311 -9.56 5.67 -19.76
CA THR A 311 -8.78 4.89 -18.78
C THR A 311 -7.44 5.54 -18.49
N THR A 312 -6.73 5.97 -19.54
CA THR A 312 -5.44 6.66 -19.44
C THR A 312 -5.54 7.96 -18.64
N GLU A 313 -6.58 8.77 -18.89
CA GLU A 313 -6.83 9.99 -18.09
C GLU A 313 -7.15 9.63 -16.63
N MET A 314 -8.01 8.64 -16.38
CA MET A 314 -8.35 8.20 -15.02
C MET A 314 -7.13 7.70 -14.23
N ARG A 315 -6.20 6.97 -14.88
CA ARG A 315 -4.91 6.59 -14.27
C ARG A 315 -4.12 7.84 -13.85
N GLY A 316 -4.04 8.86 -14.70
CA GLY A 316 -3.38 10.13 -14.40
C GLY A 316 -4.00 10.89 -13.23
N LEU A 317 -5.33 10.85 -13.09
CA LEU A 317 -6.08 11.49 -12.00
C LEU A 317 -5.78 10.90 -10.61
N VAL A 318 -5.31 9.65 -10.53
CA VAL A 318 -4.92 8.98 -9.27
C VAL A 318 -3.42 8.74 -9.14
N ALA A 319 -2.64 9.08 -10.18
CA ALA A 319 -1.21 8.78 -10.23
C ALA A 319 -0.39 9.51 -9.15
N VAL A 320 -0.93 10.56 -8.52
CA VAL A 320 -0.26 11.34 -7.47
C VAL A 320 0.14 10.49 -6.26
N HIS A 321 -0.58 9.42 -5.96
CA HIS A 321 -0.22 8.52 -4.87
C HIS A 321 0.29 7.17 -5.38
N ASN A 322 0.73 7.10 -6.64
CA ASN A 322 1.29 5.89 -7.22
C ASN A 322 2.82 5.85 -7.06
N PRO A 323 3.42 4.74 -6.57
CA PRO A 323 4.88 4.62 -6.47
C PRO A 323 5.60 4.87 -7.81
N LEU A 324 4.98 4.50 -8.93
CA LEU A 324 5.55 4.62 -10.27
C LEU A 324 5.76 6.07 -10.73
N SER A 325 5.08 7.03 -10.08
CA SER A 325 5.13 8.45 -10.45
C SER A 325 6.38 9.15 -9.92
N TYR A 326 7.14 8.52 -9.03
CA TYR A 326 8.27 9.14 -8.33
C TYR A 326 9.56 8.40 -8.62
N VAL A 327 10.66 9.14 -8.77
CA VAL A 327 11.98 8.52 -8.79
C VAL A 327 12.31 8.11 -7.36
N SER A 328 12.24 6.80 -7.08
CA SER A 328 12.56 6.29 -5.75
C SER A 328 14.02 6.57 -5.39
N PRO A 329 14.31 7.06 -4.17
CA PRO A 329 15.67 7.20 -3.67
C PRO A 329 16.33 5.83 -3.37
N MET A 330 15.55 4.75 -3.38
CA MET A 330 15.98 3.41 -3.03
C MET A 330 16.54 2.67 -4.25
N ALA A 331 17.74 2.10 -4.10
CA ALA A 331 18.30 1.18 -5.09
C ALA A 331 17.44 -0.10 -5.18
N GLY A 332 17.20 -0.58 -6.41
CA GLY A 332 16.33 -1.73 -6.64
C GLY A 332 16.72 -2.97 -5.85
N GLU A 333 18.02 -3.24 -5.63
CA GLU A 333 18.52 -4.38 -4.85
C GLU A 333 18.02 -4.46 -3.38
N ARG A 334 17.49 -3.34 -2.86
CA ARG A 334 16.87 -3.23 -1.53
C ARG A 334 15.36 -3.53 -1.55
N VAL A 335 14.81 -3.80 -2.73
CA VAL A 335 13.40 -4.11 -2.96
C VAL A 335 13.25 -5.60 -3.30
N MET A 336 12.42 -6.30 -2.54
CA MET A 336 12.01 -7.68 -2.81
C MET A 336 10.51 -7.73 -3.04
N ILE A 337 10.09 -7.89 -4.28
CA ILE A 337 8.69 -7.95 -4.68
C ILE A 337 8.23 -9.41 -4.68
N ILE A 338 7.10 -9.69 -4.04
CA ILE A 338 6.53 -11.03 -3.94
C ILE A 338 5.19 -11.05 -4.66
N GLY A 339 5.05 -11.87 -5.70
CA GLY A 339 3.83 -12.02 -6.49
C GLY A 339 3.21 -13.42 -6.37
N GLY A 340 1.88 -13.49 -6.44
CA GLY A 340 1.16 -14.76 -6.60
C GLY A 340 0.93 -15.05 -8.08
N ALA A 341 1.38 -16.20 -8.56
CA ALA A 341 1.28 -16.55 -9.98
C ALA A 341 -0.16 -16.66 -10.49
N GLY A 342 -1.08 -17.11 -9.63
CA GLY A 342 -2.51 -17.23 -9.90
C GLY A 342 -3.35 -16.13 -9.25
N ASP A 343 -2.76 -14.99 -8.89
CA ASP A 343 -3.50 -13.85 -8.35
C ASP A 343 -4.31 -13.16 -9.47
N ARG A 344 -5.61 -12.92 -9.25
CA ARG A 344 -6.47 -12.09 -10.12
C ARG A 344 -7.19 -11.00 -9.35
N VAL A 345 -6.79 -10.75 -8.09
CA VAL A 345 -7.12 -9.52 -7.39
C VAL A 345 -6.09 -8.49 -7.81
N THR A 346 -4.81 -8.80 -7.60
CA THR A 346 -3.68 -8.02 -8.11
C THR A 346 -2.93 -8.89 -9.11
N GLU A 347 -3.37 -8.82 -10.37
CA GLU A 347 -2.84 -9.68 -11.43
C GLU A 347 -1.31 -9.54 -11.57
N PRO A 348 -0.59 -10.60 -12.00
CA PRO A 348 0.87 -10.63 -12.12
C PRO A 348 1.49 -9.40 -12.82
N HIS A 349 0.80 -8.84 -13.80
CA HIS A 349 1.28 -7.67 -14.53
C HIS A 349 1.45 -6.41 -13.64
N HIS A 350 0.71 -6.29 -12.53
CA HIS A 350 0.93 -5.23 -11.54
C HIS A 350 2.30 -5.37 -10.88
N VAL A 351 2.64 -6.62 -10.52
CA VAL A 351 3.87 -6.97 -9.83
C VAL A 351 5.07 -6.77 -10.76
N GLU A 352 4.93 -7.15 -12.03
CA GLU A 352 5.94 -6.87 -13.07
C GLU A 352 6.13 -5.38 -13.32
N LEU A 353 5.04 -4.60 -13.36
CA LEU A 353 5.12 -3.16 -13.58
C LEU A 353 5.96 -2.48 -12.49
N LEU A 354 5.77 -2.89 -11.23
CA LEU A 354 6.58 -2.40 -10.11
C LEU A 354 8.03 -2.86 -10.18
N HIS A 355 8.28 -4.09 -10.64
CA HIS A 355 9.63 -4.60 -10.83
C HIS A 355 10.42 -3.82 -11.87
N ARG A 356 9.77 -3.47 -12.99
CA ARG A 356 10.37 -2.63 -14.04
C ARG A 356 10.68 -1.23 -13.54
N HIS A 357 9.88 -0.71 -12.60
CA HIS A 357 10.12 0.58 -11.97
C HIS A 357 11.35 0.60 -11.05
N TRP A 358 11.71 -0.53 -10.45
CA TRP A 358 12.95 -0.69 -9.68
C TRP A 358 13.93 -1.65 -10.36
N PRO A 359 14.71 -1.18 -11.35
CA PRO A 359 15.79 -1.96 -11.93
C PRO A 359 16.72 -2.53 -10.86
N GLY A 360 16.95 -3.85 -10.89
CA GLY A 360 17.75 -4.57 -9.90
C GLY A 360 16.99 -5.06 -8.66
N SER A 361 15.67 -4.81 -8.58
CA SER A 361 14.84 -5.46 -7.57
C SER A 361 14.79 -6.96 -7.75
N THR A 362 14.51 -7.67 -6.65
CA THR A 362 14.31 -9.11 -6.71
C THR A 362 12.82 -9.41 -6.82
N MET A 363 12.47 -10.39 -7.67
CA MET A 363 11.11 -10.88 -7.82
C MET A 363 11.04 -12.31 -7.32
N HIS A 364 10.01 -12.62 -6.53
CA HIS A 364 9.69 -13.99 -6.16
C HIS A 364 8.21 -14.30 -6.45
N TRP A 365 7.99 -15.34 -7.25
CA TRP A 365 6.66 -15.87 -7.51
C TRP A 365 6.38 -17.07 -6.62
N PHE A 366 5.20 -17.11 -5.99
CA PHE A 366 4.71 -18.32 -5.35
C PHE A 366 3.54 -18.92 -6.14
N ALA A 367 3.41 -20.25 -6.10
CA ALA A 367 2.27 -20.94 -6.68
C ALA A 367 1.06 -20.67 -5.77
N GLY A 368 0.15 -19.78 -6.17
CA GLY A 368 -0.94 -19.36 -5.31
C GLY A 368 -1.64 -18.11 -5.82
N ASN A 369 -2.61 -17.62 -5.05
CA ASN A 369 -3.39 -16.43 -5.36
C ASN A 369 -3.29 -15.39 -4.23
N HIS A 370 -4.13 -14.36 -4.26
CA HIS A 370 -4.13 -13.26 -3.29
C HIS A 370 -4.33 -13.68 -1.83
N LEU A 371 -4.94 -14.85 -1.57
CA LEU A 371 -5.22 -15.37 -0.22
C LEU A 371 -4.43 -16.63 0.12
N LEU A 372 -4.22 -17.50 -0.87
CA LEU A 372 -3.63 -18.83 -0.69
C LEU A 372 -2.21 -18.84 -1.25
N HIS A 373 -1.24 -18.90 -0.34
CA HIS A 373 0.17 -18.89 -0.67
C HIS A 373 0.76 -20.31 -0.57
N PHE A 374 0.72 -21.13 -1.63
CA PHE A 374 1.43 -22.41 -1.61
C PHE A 374 2.94 -22.19 -1.75
N GLY A 375 3.74 -23.08 -1.14
CA GLY A 375 5.19 -22.90 -1.10
C GLY A 375 5.67 -21.73 -0.21
N ARG A 376 4.78 -21.16 0.63
CA ARG A 376 5.04 -19.99 1.47
C ARG A 376 6.38 -20.01 2.24
N ARG A 377 6.84 -21.19 2.66
CA ARG A 377 8.12 -21.33 3.38
C ARG A 377 9.31 -20.74 2.61
N GLU A 378 9.34 -20.88 1.29
CA GLU A 378 10.46 -20.41 0.48
C GLU A 378 10.55 -18.88 0.47
N TYR A 379 9.44 -18.19 0.15
CA TYR A 379 9.48 -16.72 0.11
C TYR A 379 9.65 -16.11 1.49
N LEU A 380 9.13 -16.75 2.56
CA LEU A 380 9.37 -16.28 3.93
C LEU A 380 10.85 -16.41 4.33
N SER A 381 11.52 -17.49 3.91
CA SER A 381 12.97 -17.64 4.10
C SER A 381 13.75 -16.56 3.35
N ARG A 382 13.40 -16.30 2.09
CA ARG A 382 13.99 -15.23 1.28
C ARG A 382 13.74 -13.85 1.87
N MET A 383 12.53 -13.59 2.37
CA MET A 383 12.16 -12.36 3.05
C MET A 383 12.99 -12.12 4.31
N ARG A 384 13.21 -13.16 5.13
CA ARG A 384 14.10 -13.09 6.29
C ARG A 384 15.54 -12.78 5.89
N ALA A 385 16.05 -13.44 4.85
CA ALA A 385 17.40 -13.18 4.35
C ALA A 385 17.55 -11.76 3.79
N HIS A 386 16.55 -11.27 3.06
CA HIS A 386 16.51 -9.90 2.54
C HIS A 386 16.47 -8.87 3.66
N ALA A 387 15.61 -9.06 4.66
CA ALA A 387 15.55 -8.19 5.83
C ALA A 387 16.89 -8.16 6.57
N GLY A 388 17.49 -9.31 6.91
CA GLY A 388 18.78 -9.39 7.60
C GLY A 388 19.92 -8.69 6.85
N ARG A 389 19.98 -8.87 5.51
CA ARG A 389 20.98 -8.22 4.66
C ARG A 389 20.99 -6.70 4.78
N TRP A 390 19.82 -6.08 4.94
CA TRP A 390 19.66 -4.62 4.93
C TRP A 390 19.41 -4.03 6.32
N SER A 391 19.07 -4.84 7.31
CA SER A 391 18.88 -4.41 8.71
C SER A 391 20.15 -4.50 9.56
N GLY A 392 21.19 -5.20 9.07
CA GLY A 392 22.45 -5.38 9.80
C GLY A 392 22.41 -6.44 10.90
N LEU A 393 21.41 -7.35 10.84
CA LEU A 393 21.22 -8.47 11.75
C LEU A 393 21.74 -9.80 11.19
#